data_AF-A0A7L6B1V3-F1
#
_entry.id   AF-A0A7L6B1V3-F1
#
_cell.length_a   1.000
_cell.length_b   1.000
_cell.length_c   1.000
_cell.angle_alpha   90.00
_cell.angle_beta   90.00
_cell.angle_gamma   90.00
#
_symmetry.space_group_name_H-M   'P 1'
#
loop_
_entity.id
_entity.type
_entity.pdbx_description
1 polymer ?
#
loop_
_entity_poly.entity_id
_entity_poly.type
_entity_poly.pdbx_seq_one_letter_code
_entity_poly.pdbx_strand_id
1 'polypeptide(L)'
;MTEATRSTPTEVRTVEDVRESVTAIVTELAPNPEQIEGAGDSRLVEDLGFHSLALLELAFTLEDEFELPPIDETTARKIVTIDAVVEHVSGILRERGELAS
;
A
#
# COMPACT_ATOMS: atom_id res chain seq x y z
N MET A 1 -22.95 11.40 -5.14
CA MET A 1 -22.43 10.32 -4.29
C MET A 1 -21.64 9.42 -5.23
N THR A 2 -20.34 9.63 -5.42
CA THR A 2 -19.28 9.67 -4.40
C THR A 2 -18.29 10.80 -4.74
N GLU A 3 -17.94 11.62 -3.76
CA GLU A 3 -16.86 12.60 -3.87
C GLU A 3 -15.53 11.82 -3.88
N ALA A 4 -14.89 11.72 -5.05
CA ALA A 4 -13.48 11.39 -5.12
C ALA A 4 -12.72 12.68 -4.76
N THR A 5 -12.37 12.79 -3.48
CA THR A 5 -11.56 13.87 -2.94
C THR A 5 -10.21 13.89 -3.63
N ARG A 6 -9.80 15.10 -3.93
CA ARG A 6 -8.62 15.47 -4.71
C ARG A 6 -7.44 15.42 -3.74
N SER A 7 -6.45 14.57 -3.98
CA SER A 7 -5.24 14.53 -3.14
C SER A 7 -4.13 15.34 -3.79
N THR A 8 -3.90 16.56 -3.31
CA THR A 8 -2.62 17.31 -3.33
C THR A 8 -2.74 18.45 -2.30
N PRO A 9 -1.66 18.95 -1.64
CA PRO A 9 -0.32 18.40 -1.37
C PRO A 9 0.05 18.45 0.15
N THR A 10 0.88 17.51 0.64
CA THR A 10 1.60 17.63 1.94
C THR A 10 0.72 17.85 3.18
N GLU A 11 -0.31 17.04 3.38
CA GLU A 11 -0.86 16.84 4.72
C GLU A 11 -0.08 15.70 5.38
N VAL A 12 0.51 16.01 6.55
CA VAL A 12 1.22 15.03 7.36
C VAL A 12 0.25 13.87 7.64
N ARG A 13 0.52 12.70 7.06
CA ARG A 13 -0.37 11.53 7.20
C ARG A 13 -0.06 10.79 8.50
N THR A 14 -1.06 10.20 9.13
CA THR A 14 -0.84 9.26 10.24
C THR A 14 -0.59 7.85 9.69
N VAL A 15 -0.06 6.95 10.53
CA VAL A 15 0.09 5.53 10.17
C VAL A 15 -1.27 4.90 9.82
N GLU A 16 -2.34 5.33 10.48
CA GLU A 16 -3.69 4.84 10.19
C GLU A 16 -4.17 5.29 8.80
N ASP A 17 -3.92 6.55 8.41
CA ASP A 17 -4.27 7.04 7.07
C ASP A 17 -3.52 6.28 5.97
N VAL A 18 -2.23 5.98 6.22
CA VAL A 18 -1.42 5.15 5.30
C VAL A 18 -1.99 3.75 5.23
N ARG A 19 -2.33 3.14 6.37
CA ARG A 19 -2.94 1.80 6.42
C ARG A 19 -4.27 1.75 5.67
N GLU A 20 -5.15 2.71 5.87
CA GLU A 20 -6.45 2.77 5.19
C GLU A 20 -6.26 2.90 3.67
N SER A 21 -5.36 3.81 3.25
CA SER A 21 -5.03 4.02 1.83
C SER A 21 -4.43 2.77 1.19
N VAL A 22 -3.43 2.16 1.83
CA VAL A 22 -2.79 0.91 1.35
C VAL A 22 -3.82 -0.22 1.28
N THR A 23 -4.67 -0.37 2.29
CA THR A 23 -5.70 -1.41 2.30
C THR A 23 -6.70 -1.22 1.18
N ALA A 24 -7.10 0.03 0.89
CA ALA A 24 -7.99 0.34 -0.23
C ALA A 24 -7.35 -0.04 -1.58
N ILE A 25 -6.09 0.35 -1.80
CA ILE A 25 -5.35 0.02 -3.04
C ILE A 25 -5.21 -1.50 -3.20
N VAL A 26 -4.80 -2.20 -2.14
CA VAL A 26 -4.67 -3.66 -2.17
C VAL A 26 -6.01 -4.32 -2.46
N THR A 27 -7.10 -3.83 -1.87
CA THR A 27 -8.46 -4.36 -2.11
C THR A 27 -8.90 -4.14 -3.56
N GLU A 28 -8.57 -3.00 -4.15
CA GLU A 28 -8.92 -2.70 -5.55
C GLU A 28 -8.18 -3.59 -6.55
N LEU A 29 -6.90 -3.88 -6.28
CA LEU A 29 -6.02 -4.64 -7.18
C LEU A 29 -6.02 -6.15 -6.89
N ALA A 30 -6.49 -6.57 -5.72
CA ALA A 30 -6.53 -7.98 -5.34
C ALA A 30 -7.45 -8.77 -6.28
N PRO A 31 -6.98 -9.92 -6.82
CA PRO A 31 -7.85 -10.84 -7.54
C PRO A 31 -8.96 -11.43 -6.65
N ASN A 32 -8.69 -11.62 -5.36
CA ASN A 32 -9.64 -12.15 -4.38
C ASN A 32 -9.81 -11.19 -3.18
N PRO A 33 -10.44 -10.03 -3.36
CA PRO A 33 -10.57 -9.02 -2.30
C PRO A 33 -11.44 -9.49 -1.12
N GLU A 34 -12.31 -10.47 -1.37
CA GLU A 34 -13.18 -11.10 -0.37
C GLU A 34 -12.40 -11.86 0.70
N GLN A 35 -11.16 -12.25 0.41
CA GLN A 35 -10.27 -12.97 1.32
C GLN A 35 -9.45 -12.04 2.22
N ILE A 36 -9.65 -10.72 2.14
CA ILE A 36 -9.08 -9.78 3.11
C ILE A 36 -9.84 -9.96 4.43
N GLU A 37 -9.38 -10.91 5.22
CA GLU A 37 -9.83 -11.10 6.60
C GLU A 37 -9.14 -10.02 7.43
N GLY A 38 -9.90 -8.98 7.79
CA GLY A 38 -9.38 -7.76 8.42
C GLY A 38 -8.33 -7.98 9.52
N ALA A 39 -7.35 -7.07 9.52
CA ALA A 39 -6.00 -7.11 10.12
C ALA A 39 -4.94 -7.39 9.04
N GLY A 40 -3.96 -6.50 8.90
CA GLY A 40 -3.01 -6.41 7.77
C GLY A 40 -2.03 -7.58 7.62
N ASP A 41 -2.27 -8.70 8.29
CA ASP A 41 -1.49 -9.94 8.19
C ASP A 41 -1.81 -10.75 6.92
N SER A 42 -2.84 -10.36 6.15
CA SER A 42 -3.21 -11.01 4.87
C SER A 42 -2.04 -11.03 3.90
N ARG A 43 -1.68 -12.22 3.41
CA ARG A 43 -0.58 -12.42 2.45
C ARG A 43 -1.05 -12.10 1.05
N LEU A 44 -0.32 -11.22 0.37
CA LEU A 44 -0.69 -10.73 -0.96
C LEU A 44 -0.85 -11.89 -1.95
N VAL A 45 0.15 -12.77 -2.03
CA VAL A 45 0.12 -13.87 -3.00
C VAL A 45 -0.79 -15.01 -2.56
N GLU A 46 -0.62 -15.47 -1.32
CA GLU A 46 -1.22 -16.73 -0.88
C GLU A 46 -2.69 -16.59 -0.48
N ASP A 47 -3.10 -15.45 0.08
CA ASP A 47 -4.45 -15.24 0.55
C ASP A 47 -5.25 -14.40 -0.47
N LEU A 48 -4.65 -13.31 -0.98
CA LEU A 48 -5.33 -12.39 -1.89
C LEU A 48 -5.17 -12.75 -3.38
N GLY A 49 -4.29 -13.70 -3.69
CA GLY A 49 -4.10 -14.22 -5.04
C GLY A 49 -3.27 -13.35 -5.98
N PHE A 50 -2.48 -12.40 -5.44
CA PHE A 50 -1.63 -11.54 -6.27
C PHE A 50 -0.63 -12.38 -7.09
N HIS A 51 -0.55 -12.07 -8.38
CA HIS A 51 0.40 -12.66 -9.34
C HIS A 51 1.32 -11.58 -9.91
N SER A 52 2.31 -11.97 -10.74
CA SER A 52 3.34 -11.04 -11.26
C SER A 52 2.79 -9.71 -11.82
N LEU A 53 1.70 -9.74 -12.60
CA LEU A 53 1.08 -8.53 -13.13
C LEU A 53 0.42 -7.66 -12.04
N ALA A 54 -0.43 -8.24 -11.18
CA ALA A 54 -1.08 -7.51 -10.09
C ALA A 54 -0.08 -6.95 -9.06
N LEU A 55 1.02 -7.67 -8.79
CA LEU A 55 2.11 -7.16 -7.94
C LEU A 55 2.83 -5.97 -8.57
N LEU A 56 3.04 -6.02 -9.89
CA LEU A 56 3.63 -4.92 -10.64
C LEU A 56 2.71 -3.69 -10.66
N GLU A 57 1.41 -3.89 -10.88
CA GLU A 57 0.40 -2.83 -10.79
C GLU A 57 0.35 -2.23 -9.39
N LEU A 58 0.35 -3.07 -8.34
CA LEU A 58 0.40 -2.61 -6.95
C LEU A 58 1.64 -1.76 -6.68
N ALA A 59 2.81 -2.19 -7.14
CA ALA A 59 4.04 -1.42 -6.98
C ALA A 59 3.93 -0.04 -7.63
N PHE A 60 3.47 0.03 -8.88
CA PHE A 60 3.29 1.30 -9.58
C PHE A 60 2.25 2.20 -8.93
N THR A 61 1.11 1.66 -8.48
CA THR A 61 0.08 2.45 -7.79
C THR A 61 0.60 3.01 -6.47
N LEU A 62 1.37 2.24 -5.69
CA LEU A 62 1.98 2.73 -4.45
C LEU A 62 3.06 3.80 -4.73
N GLU A 63 3.87 3.60 -5.76
CA GLU A 63 4.88 4.57 -6.21
C GLU A 63 4.24 5.91 -6.60
N ASP A 64 3.13 5.89 -7.35
CA ASP A 64 2.41 7.08 -7.78
C ASP A 64 1.66 7.77 -6.63
N GLU A 65 0.90 7.01 -5.83
CA GLU A 65 0.05 7.56 -4.75
C GLU A 65 0.87 8.16 -3.58
N PHE A 66 2.01 7.57 -3.26
CA PHE A 66 2.85 8.01 -2.13
C PHE A 66 4.20 8.61 -2.57
N GLU A 67 4.38 8.86 -3.87
CA GLU A 67 5.62 9.38 -4.46
C GLU A 67 6.86 8.55 -4.04
N LEU A 68 6.74 7.22 -3.98
CA LEU A 68 7.82 6.35 -3.50
C LEU A 68 8.90 6.19 -4.56
N PRO A 69 10.17 5.94 -4.15
CA PRO A 69 11.17 5.43 -5.08
C PRO A 69 10.75 4.08 -5.66
N PRO A 70 11.23 3.71 -6.86
CA PRO A 70 10.92 2.43 -7.48
C PRO A 70 11.22 1.25 -6.57
N ILE A 71 10.26 0.34 -6.41
CA ILE A 71 10.39 -0.84 -5.57
C ILE A 71 11.28 -1.85 -6.27
N ASP A 72 12.48 -2.08 -5.74
CA ASP A 72 13.41 -3.07 -6.28
C ASP A 72 13.00 -4.50 -5.91
N GLU A 73 13.56 -5.50 -6.61
CA GLU A 73 13.25 -6.91 -6.34
C GLU A 73 13.50 -7.33 -4.88
N THR A 74 14.51 -6.76 -4.21
CA THR A 74 14.82 -7.09 -2.83
C THR A 74 13.71 -6.62 -1.90
N THR A 75 13.21 -5.41 -2.13
CA THR A 75 12.11 -4.82 -1.37
C THR A 75 10.80 -5.53 -1.68
N ALA A 76 10.51 -5.79 -2.97
CA ALA A 76 9.33 -6.55 -3.39
C ALA A 76 9.26 -7.94 -2.73
N ARG A 77 10.40 -8.63 -2.56
CA ARG A 77 10.45 -9.93 -1.86
C ARG A 77 10.19 -9.85 -0.35
N LYS A 78 10.36 -8.69 0.26
CA LYS A 78 10.06 -8.46 1.69
C LYS A 78 8.60 -8.08 1.91
N ILE A 79 7.97 -7.47 0.91
CA ILE A 79 6.57 -7.04 0.96
C ILE A 79 5.68 -8.24 0.62
N VAL A 80 5.37 -9.03 1.65
CA VAL A 80 4.57 -10.27 1.53
C VAL A 80 3.15 -10.13 2.07
N THR A 81 2.92 -9.18 2.98
CA THR A 81 1.63 -8.90 3.61
C THR A 81 1.24 -7.44 3.46
N ILE A 82 -0.03 -7.11 3.70
CA ILE A 82 -0.51 -5.72 3.73
C ILE A 82 0.30 -4.90 4.74
N ASP A 83 0.55 -5.43 5.94
CA ASP A 83 1.32 -4.74 6.96
C ASP A 83 2.78 -4.50 6.52
N ALA A 84 3.38 -5.43 5.77
CA ALA A 84 4.71 -5.19 5.19
C ALA A 84 4.70 -4.04 4.16
N VAL A 85 3.61 -3.88 3.40
CA VAL A 85 3.42 -2.71 2.52
C VAL A 85 3.31 -1.44 3.37
N VAL A 86 2.43 -1.43 4.37
CA VAL A 86 2.19 -0.27 5.25
C VAL A 86 3.48 0.17 5.95
N GLU A 87 4.25 -0.78 6.48
CA GLU A 87 5.53 -0.52 7.12
C GLU A 87 6.55 0.07 6.14
N HIS A 88 6.60 -0.43 4.91
CA HIS A 88 7.50 0.11 3.88
C HIS A 88 7.16 1.55 3.52
N VAL A 89 5.87 1.82 3.22
CA VAL A 89 5.39 3.18 2.87
C VAL A 89 5.59 4.14 4.04
N SER A 90 5.18 3.74 5.25
CA SER A 90 5.32 4.57 6.46
C SER A 90 6.79 4.84 6.79
N GLY A 91 7.69 3.89 6.54
CA GLY A 91 9.13 4.07 6.68
C GLY A 91 9.66 5.20 5.80
N ILE A 92 9.32 5.17 4.52
CA ILE A 92 9.75 6.19 3.55
C ILE A 92 9.15 7.55 3.88
N LEU A 93 7.84 7.62 4.18
CA LEU A 93 7.19 8.89 4.55
C LEU A 93 7.79 9.47 5.83
N ARG A 94 8.16 8.62 6.81
CA ARG A 94 8.83 9.06 8.04
C ARG A 94 10.22 9.63 7.76
N GLU A 95 11.01 8.99 6.90
CA GLU A 95 12.33 9.49 6.48
C GLU A 95 12.23 10.85 5.78
N ARG A 96 11.13 11.08 5.06
CA ARG A 96 10.81 12.35 4.39
C ARG A 96 10.20 13.42 5.32
N GLY A 97 9.81 13.04 6.54
CA GLY A 97 9.14 13.94 7.50
C GLY A 97 7.66 14.21 7.18
N GLU A 98 7.05 13.35 6.37
CA GLU A 98 5.66 13.46 5.89
C GLU A 98 4.68 12.61 6.73
N LEU A 99 5.19 11.92 7.75
CA LEU A 99 4.40 11.07 8.66
C LEU A 99 4.32 11.69 10.06
N ALA A 100 3.10 11.81 10.60
CA ALA A 100 2.85 12.23 11.97
C ALA A 100 3.24 11.11 12.94
N SER A 101 3.88 11.48 14.05
CA SER A 101 4.23 10.57 15.17
C SER A 101 3.04 10.29 16.07
#